data_AF-A0AA40W142-F1
#
_entry.id   AF-A0AA40W142-F1
#
_cell.length_a   1.000
_cell.length_b   1.000
_cell.length_c   1.000
_cell.angle_alpha   90.00
_cell.angle_beta   90.00
_cell.angle_gamma   90.00
#
_symmetry.space_group_name_H-M   'P 1'
#
loop_
_entity.id
_entity.type
_entity.pdbx_description
1 polymer ?
#
loop_
_entity_poly.entity_id
_entity_poly.type
_entity_poly.pdbx_seq_one_letter_code
_entity_poly.pdbx_strand_id
1 'polypeptide(L)'
;MKTIISRRPRVHWPALALLALSLQGSGLAVAASLDPHTTPAQKYALALEAQTLGDYAAMTQWLRAAASDGHAPAQRMLGIALLGGPTLYGESLRADLCEGRRWLLRAARQDGKGADDVAYALFGRPRDGLTVRCEPA
;
A
#
# COMPACT_ATOMS: atom_id res chain seq x y z
N MET A 1 26.35 -64.69 -48.09
CA MET A 1 26.28 -63.32 -48.66
C MET A 1 24.92 -62.72 -48.34
N LYS A 2 24.90 -61.60 -47.58
CA LYS A 2 23.86 -60.54 -47.49
C LYS A 2 22.42 -60.91 -47.06
N THR A 3 21.66 -60.20 -46.23
CA THR A 3 21.81 -59.07 -45.29
C THR A 3 20.47 -58.96 -44.53
N ILE A 4 20.53 -58.49 -43.29
CA ILE A 4 19.42 -58.15 -42.39
C ILE A 4 18.69 -56.88 -42.88
N ILE A 5 17.35 -56.84 -42.87
CA ILE A 5 16.58 -55.57 -42.85
C ILE A 5 15.39 -55.68 -41.89
N SER A 6 15.47 -54.90 -40.82
CA SER A 6 14.44 -54.72 -39.79
C SER A 6 13.31 -53.81 -40.28
N ARG A 7 12.05 -54.07 -39.89
CA ARG A 7 10.96 -53.09 -39.98
C ARG A 7 10.35 -52.88 -38.60
N ARG A 8 10.64 -51.73 -37.99
CA ARG A 8 9.99 -51.19 -36.78
C ARG A 8 8.67 -50.50 -37.15
N PRO A 9 7.70 -50.40 -36.21
CA PRO A 9 6.31 -50.04 -36.51
C PRO A 9 6.10 -48.55 -36.79
N ARG A 10 5.05 -48.27 -37.56
CA ARG A 10 4.59 -46.93 -37.95
C ARG A 10 4.06 -46.18 -36.72
N VAL A 11 4.70 -45.07 -36.38
CA VAL A 11 4.20 -44.08 -35.43
C VAL A 11 3.33 -43.10 -36.20
N HIS A 12 2.06 -42.95 -35.81
CA HIS A 12 1.13 -42.00 -36.43
C HIS A 12 1.02 -40.77 -35.53
N TRP A 13 1.70 -39.69 -35.89
CA TRP A 13 1.42 -38.35 -35.34
C TRP A 13 0.58 -37.61 -36.37
N PRO A 14 -0.75 -37.46 -36.18
CA PRO A 14 -1.46 -36.43 -36.93
C PRO A 14 -1.18 -35.10 -36.23
N ALA A 15 -0.28 -34.33 -36.83
CA ALA A 15 -0.25 -32.89 -36.66
C ALA A 15 -1.61 -32.32 -37.06
N LEU A 16 -2.26 -31.55 -36.17
CA LEU A 16 -3.19 -30.44 -36.46
C LEU A 16 -3.90 -30.01 -35.16
N ALA A 17 -3.36 -29.01 -34.47
CA ALA A 17 -4.10 -27.93 -33.79
C ALA A 17 -3.10 -27.08 -32.98
N LEU A 18 -2.39 -26.22 -33.70
CA LEU A 18 -1.78 -25.01 -33.14
C LEU A 18 -2.90 -24.07 -32.63
N LEU A 19 -2.56 -23.26 -31.63
CA LEU A 19 -3.29 -22.11 -31.08
C LEU A 19 -4.34 -22.39 -29.99
N ALA A 20 -3.84 -22.64 -28.78
CA ALA A 20 -4.44 -22.08 -27.58
C ALA A 20 -3.39 -21.21 -26.87
N LEU A 21 -3.12 -20.03 -27.44
CA LEU A 21 -2.43 -18.95 -26.75
C LEU A 21 -3.43 -18.34 -25.74
N SER A 22 -3.79 -19.12 -24.72
CA SER A 22 -4.65 -18.63 -23.65
C SER A 22 -3.81 -17.74 -22.76
N LEU A 23 -4.03 -16.43 -22.91
CA LEU A 23 -3.95 -15.38 -21.88
C LEU A 23 -3.54 -15.94 -20.50
N GLN A 24 -2.24 -16.01 -20.22
CA GLN A 24 -1.83 -15.80 -18.83
C GLN A 24 -1.96 -14.30 -18.60
N GLY A 25 -3.16 -13.89 -18.20
CA GLY A 25 -3.34 -12.62 -17.53
C GLY A 25 -2.42 -12.64 -16.31
N SER A 26 -1.28 -11.96 -16.41
CA SER A 26 -0.46 -11.56 -15.27
C SER A 26 -1.19 -10.46 -14.51
N GLY A 27 -2.38 -10.78 -14.00
CA GLY A 27 -3.18 -9.99 -13.08
C GLY A 27 -3.18 -10.64 -11.69
N LEU A 28 -2.17 -11.43 -11.37
CA LEU A 28 -1.93 -11.82 -9.98
C LEU A 28 -1.36 -10.61 -9.28
N ALA A 29 -2.23 -9.95 -8.53
CA ALA A 29 -1.87 -9.04 -7.47
C ALA A 29 -0.65 -9.61 -6.74
N VAL A 30 0.46 -8.88 -6.78
CA VAL A 30 1.61 -9.12 -5.90
C VAL A 30 1.20 -8.64 -4.51
N ALA A 31 0.19 -9.29 -3.96
CA ALA A 31 -0.21 -9.15 -2.59
C ALA A 31 0.62 -10.14 -1.79
N ALA A 32 1.34 -9.60 -0.81
CA ALA A 32 1.94 -10.32 0.31
C ALA A 32 3.22 -11.13 0.04
N SER A 33 4.31 -10.41 -0.25
CA SER A 33 5.49 -10.40 0.63
C SER A 33 6.56 -9.51 -0.02
N LEU A 34 6.45 -8.20 0.19
CA LEU A 34 7.57 -7.32 -0.13
C LEU A 34 8.75 -7.66 0.78
N ASP A 35 9.95 -7.65 0.22
CA ASP A 35 11.18 -7.93 0.94
C ASP A 35 11.25 -7.09 2.23
N PRO A 36 11.81 -7.64 3.33
CA PRO A 36 12.09 -6.87 4.55
C PRO A 36 12.97 -5.64 4.29
N HIS A 37 13.58 -5.54 3.11
CA HIS A 37 14.39 -4.43 2.64
C HIS A 37 13.61 -3.29 1.96
N THR A 38 12.28 -3.34 1.90
CA THR A 38 11.49 -2.24 1.32
C THR A 38 11.64 -1.01 2.19
N THR A 39 12.27 0.03 1.65
CA THR A 39 12.51 1.28 2.38
C THR A 39 11.19 2.00 2.70
N PRO A 40 11.17 2.86 3.73
CA PRO A 40 9.95 3.61 4.07
C PRO A 40 9.46 4.50 2.92
N ALA A 41 10.38 5.02 2.09
CA ALA A 41 10.05 5.79 0.89
C ALA A 41 9.40 4.93 -0.21
N GLN A 42 9.86 3.70 -0.40
CA GLN A 42 9.22 2.76 -1.35
C GLN A 42 7.82 2.35 -0.88
N LYS A 43 7.64 2.10 0.42
CA LYS A 43 6.30 1.85 1.00
C LYS A 43 5.38 3.05 0.76
N TYR A 44 5.89 4.27 0.90
CA TYR A 44 5.13 5.48 0.59
C TYR A 44 4.78 5.59 -0.91
N ALA A 45 5.70 5.24 -1.81
CA ALA A 45 5.42 5.21 -3.25
C ALA A 45 4.28 4.25 -3.60
N LEU A 46 4.26 3.05 -3.02
CA LEU A 46 3.17 2.08 -3.17
C LEU A 46 1.83 2.63 -2.66
N ALA A 47 1.85 3.42 -1.59
CA ALA A 47 0.64 4.10 -1.12
C ALA A 47 0.10 5.11 -2.15
N LEU A 48 0.98 5.86 -2.81
CA LEU A 48 0.60 6.80 -3.86
C LEU A 48 0.05 6.08 -5.09
N GLU A 49 0.63 4.94 -5.46
CA GLU A 49 0.10 4.10 -6.54
C GLU A 49 -1.29 3.56 -6.19
N ALA A 50 -1.49 3.07 -4.97
CA ALA A 50 -2.81 2.64 -4.51
C ALA A 50 -3.83 3.80 -4.54
N GLN A 51 -3.41 5.02 -4.17
CA GLN A 51 -4.24 6.21 -4.24
C GLN A 51 -4.68 6.53 -5.67
N THR A 52 -3.78 6.45 -6.66
CA THR A 52 -4.12 6.74 -8.07
C THR A 52 -5.06 5.69 -8.67
N LEU A 53 -5.01 4.46 -8.16
CA LEU A 53 -5.92 3.38 -8.53
C LEU A 53 -7.27 3.42 -7.78
N GLY A 54 -7.43 4.32 -6.81
CA GLY A 54 -8.62 4.39 -5.96
C GLY A 54 -8.72 3.27 -4.92
N ASP A 55 -7.64 2.51 -4.68
CA ASP A 55 -7.57 1.50 -3.63
C ASP A 55 -7.12 2.14 -2.32
N TYR A 56 -8.07 2.79 -1.65
CA TYR A 56 -7.79 3.51 -0.40
C TYR A 56 -7.50 2.58 0.79
N ALA A 57 -7.92 1.32 0.72
CA ALA A 57 -7.56 0.31 1.70
C ALA A 57 -6.06 -0.01 1.60
N ALA A 58 -5.56 -0.30 0.40
CA ALA A 58 -4.13 -0.51 0.18
C ALA A 58 -3.31 0.76 0.46
N MET A 59 -3.82 1.94 0.07
CA MET A 59 -3.17 3.23 0.38
C MET A 59 -2.94 3.38 1.89
N THR A 60 -3.97 3.17 2.71
CA THR A 60 -3.83 3.31 4.18
C THR A 60 -2.92 2.26 4.81
N GLN A 61 -2.92 1.03 4.27
CA GLN A 61 -2.01 -0.03 4.72
C GLN A 61 -0.55 0.36 4.48
N TRP A 62 -0.22 0.79 3.27
CA TRP A 62 1.14 1.21 2.91
C TRP A 62 1.57 2.47 3.65
N LEU A 63 0.65 3.42 3.81
CA LEU A 63 0.86 4.60 4.64
C LEU A 63 1.21 4.23 6.08
N ARG A 64 0.44 3.34 6.73
CA ARG A 64 0.74 2.89 8.09
C ARG A 64 2.09 2.21 8.20
N ALA A 65 2.45 1.38 7.21
CA ALA A 65 3.74 0.71 7.17
C ALA A 65 4.90 1.73 7.08
N ALA A 66 4.86 2.65 6.12
CA ALA A 66 5.87 3.71 5.96
C ALA A 66 5.93 4.66 7.16
N ALA A 67 4.76 5.03 7.71
CA ALA A 67 4.64 5.93 8.85
C ALA A 67 5.23 5.32 10.13
N SER A 68 5.04 4.00 10.34
CA SER A 68 5.58 3.25 11.46
C SER A 68 7.11 3.14 11.41
N ASP A 69 7.69 3.09 10.20
CA ASP A 69 9.14 3.16 10.00
C ASP A 69 9.70 4.59 10.12
N GLY A 70 8.87 5.58 10.45
CA GLY A 70 9.31 6.95 10.69
C GLY A 70 9.20 7.89 9.48
N HIS A 71 8.67 7.46 8.33
CA HIS A 71 8.63 8.33 7.14
C HIS A 71 7.67 9.52 7.33
N ALA A 72 8.22 10.73 7.52
CA ALA A 72 7.43 11.94 7.80
C ALA A 72 6.36 12.26 6.74
N PRO A 73 6.61 12.14 5.42
CA PRO A 73 5.56 12.31 4.40
C PRO A 73 4.40 11.34 4.55
N ALA A 74 4.68 10.05 4.85
CA ALA A 74 3.63 9.06 5.08
C ALA A 74 2.82 9.36 6.34
N GLN A 75 3.48 9.78 7.43
CA GLN A 75 2.79 10.19 8.65
C GLN A 75 1.86 11.38 8.40
N ARG A 76 2.32 12.38 7.64
CA ARG A 76 1.52 13.54 7.26
C ARG A 76 0.31 13.14 6.43
N MET A 77 0.51 12.34 5.39
CA MET A 77 -0.55 11.89 4.48
C MET A 77 -1.57 10.99 5.19
N LEU A 78 -1.10 10.05 6.04
CA LEU A 78 -1.98 9.22 6.87
C LEU A 78 -2.80 10.06 7.85
N GLY A 79 -2.16 11.05 8.46
CA GLY A 79 -2.80 11.99 9.36
C GLY A 79 -3.97 12.74 8.70
N ILE A 80 -3.74 13.29 7.51
CA ILE A 80 -4.77 13.99 6.73
C ILE A 80 -5.88 13.02 6.30
N ALA A 81 -5.51 11.82 5.83
CA ALA A 81 -6.49 10.82 5.41
C ALA A 81 -7.41 10.41 6.57
N LEU A 82 -6.89 10.23 7.78
CA LEU A 82 -7.71 9.86 8.93
C LEU A 82 -8.55 11.03 9.49
N LEU A 83 -8.23 12.28 9.17
CA LEU A 83 -9.06 13.43 9.55
C LEU A 83 -10.20 13.68 8.55
N GLY A 84 -9.91 13.62 7.25
CA GLY A 84 -10.85 13.95 6.17
C GLY A 84 -11.38 12.75 5.39
N GLY A 85 -11.08 11.53 5.84
CA GLY A 85 -11.19 10.29 5.08
C GLY A 85 -12.50 10.10 4.32
N PRO A 86 -13.64 10.13 5.02
CA PRO A 86 -14.94 9.93 4.38
C PRO A 86 -15.27 10.99 3.31
N THR A 87 -14.76 12.20 3.47
CA THR A 87 -14.99 13.31 2.52
C THR A 87 -14.04 13.24 1.32
N LEU A 88 -12.80 12.79 1.52
CA LEU A 88 -11.76 12.76 0.48
C LEU A 88 -11.75 11.45 -0.31
N TYR A 89 -12.08 10.33 0.35
CA TYR A 89 -11.90 8.97 -0.16
C TYR A 89 -13.18 8.11 -0.05
N GLY A 90 -14.28 8.71 0.43
CA GLY A 90 -15.56 8.04 0.61
C GLY A 90 -15.60 7.05 1.78
N GLU A 91 -16.65 6.24 1.83
CA GLU A 91 -16.91 5.22 2.88
C GLU A 91 -15.77 4.21 3.06
N SER A 92 -14.89 4.08 2.06
CA SER A 92 -13.73 3.18 2.09
C SER A 92 -12.71 3.53 3.19
N LEU A 93 -12.68 4.79 3.63
CA LEU A 93 -11.71 5.27 4.60
C LEU A 93 -12.42 5.98 5.76
N ARG A 94 -12.55 5.26 6.87
CA ARG A 94 -13.12 5.81 8.10
C ARG A 94 -12.20 6.84 8.72
N ALA A 95 -12.78 7.94 9.19
CA ALA A 95 -12.04 8.91 9.97
C ALA A 95 -11.66 8.35 11.35
N ASP A 96 -10.45 8.66 11.80
CA ASP A 96 -9.98 8.47 13.17
C ASP A 96 -9.17 9.72 13.56
N LEU A 97 -9.83 10.64 14.26
CA LEU A 97 -9.23 11.90 14.67
C LEU A 97 -8.03 11.69 15.60
N CYS A 98 -8.09 10.68 16.46
CA CYS A 98 -7.07 10.43 17.46
C CYS A 98 -5.82 9.82 16.85
N GLU A 99 -5.99 8.86 15.94
CA GLU A 99 -4.89 8.33 15.14
C GLU A 99 -4.31 9.42 14.22
N GLY A 100 -5.17 10.16 13.51
CA GLY A 100 -4.75 11.22 12.59
C GLY A 100 -3.89 12.30 13.27
N ARG A 101 -4.33 12.77 14.45
CA ARG A 101 -3.55 13.69 15.30
C ARG A 101 -2.18 13.14 15.64
N ARG A 102 -2.09 11.89 16.10
CA ARG A 102 -0.81 11.29 16.52
C ARG A 102 0.20 11.28 15.37
N TRP A 103 -0.24 10.96 14.17
CA TRP A 103 0.63 10.94 12.99
C TRP A 103 1.06 12.35 12.56
N LEU A 104 0.16 13.32 12.54
CA LEU A 104 0.50 14.71 12.22
C LEU A 104 1.51 15.32 13.19
N LEU A 105 1.30 15.12 14.50
CA LEU A 105 2.24 15.61 15.51
C LEU A 105 3.60 14.93 15.40
N ARG A 106 3.65 13.63 15.02
CA ARG A 106 4.91 12.93 14.78
C ARG A 106 5.64 13.50 13.55
N ALA A 107 4.92 13.77 12.46
CA ALA A 107 5.51 14.38 11.26
C ALA A 107 6.08 15.78 11.56
N ALA A 108 5.30 16.63 12.23
CA ALA A 108 5.70 18.00 12.57
C ALA A 108 6.97 18.09 13.45
N ARG A 109 7.17 17.10 14.35
CA ARG A 109 8.39 16.99 15.14
C ARG A 109 9.62 16.68 14.28
N GLN A 110 9.46 15.82 13.27
CA GLN A 110 10.57 15.44 12.39
C GLN A 110 10.98 16.58 11.46
N ASP A 111 10.02 17.38 11.01
CA ASP A 111 10.27 18.53 10.13
C ASP A 111 10.88 19.74 10.87
N GLY A 112 11.14 19.64 12.18
CA GLY A 112 11.72 20.70 13.00
C GLY A 112 10.82 21.93 13.21
N LYS A 113 9.57 21.87 12.74
CA LYS A 113 8.61 22.99 12.75
C LYS A 113 7.97 23.17 14.12
N GLY A 114 7.95 22.14 14.97
CA GLY A 114 7.55 22.25 16.37
C GLY A 114 6.24 23.03 16.55
N ALA A 115 6.23 24.01 17.45
CA ALA A 115 5.05 24.85 17.74
C ALA A 115 4.55 25.69 16.54
N ASP A 116 5.41 25.94 15.55
CA ASP A 116 5.07 26.72 14.35
C ASP A 116 4.37 25.88 13.27
N ASP A 117 4.30 24.55 13.44
CA ASP A 117 3.54 23.69 12.54
C ASP A 117 2.03 23.75 12.82
N VAL A 118 1.24 23.77 11.76
CA VAL A 118 -0.23 23.79 11.83
C VAL A 118 -0.80 22.62 12.65
N ALA A 119 -0.14 21.46 12.64
CA ALA A 119 -0.54 20.31 13.45
C ALA A 119 -0.42 20.61 14.94
N TYR A 120 0.63 21.32 15.37
CA TYR A 120 0.80 21.72 16.77
C TYR A 120 -0.15 22.85 17.15
N ALA A 121 -0.40 23.81 16.26
CA ALA A 121 -1.39 24.86 16.50
C ALA A 121 -2.80 24.29 16.71
N LEU A 122 -3.17 23.26 15.93
CA LEU A 122 -4.48 22.63 15.98
C LEU A 122 -4.61 21.55 17.07
N PHE A 123 -3.55 20.80 17.36
CA PHE A 123 -3.63 19.58 18.19
C PHE A 123 -2.58 19.49 19.31
N GLY A 124 -1.72 20.49 19.45
CA GLY A 124 -0.59 20.48 20.39
C GLY A 124 -1.01 20.65 21.85
N ARG A 125 -2.24 21.12 22.12
CA ARG A 125 -2.74 21.21 23.49
C ARG A 125 -3.22 19.83 23.97
N PRO A 126 -2.82 19.37 25.17
CA PRO A 126 -3.19 18.04 25.67
C PRO A 126 -4.69 17.82 25.90
N ARG A 127 -5.49 18.90 26.01
CA ARG A 127 -6.93 18.84 26.30
C ARG A 127 -7.65 20.03 25.66
N ASP A 128 -7.83 19.97 24.36
CA ASP A 128 -8.83 20.82 23.68
C ASP A 128 -10.12 20.02 23.40
N GLY A 129 -11.19 20.70 23.00
CA GLY A 129 -12.48 20.06 22.76
C GLY A 129 -12.46 18.99 21.65
N LEU A 130 -11.48 19.04 20.75
CA LEU A 130 -11.33 18.07 19.67
C LEU A 130 -10.58 16.82 20.12
N THR A 131 -9.65 16.96 21.07
CA THR A 131 -8.70 15.91 21.47
C THR A 131 -8.99 15.25 22.80
N VAL A 132 -9.99 15.72 23.55
CA VAL A 132 -10.38 15.16 24.87
C VAL A 132 -10.68 13.65 24.84
N ARG A 133 -11.06 13.09 23.68
CA ARG A 133 -11.37 11.67 23.49
C ARG A 133 -10.18 10.81 23.04
N CYS A 134 -8.99 11.41 22.87
CA CYS A 134 -7.85 10.77 22.22
C CYS A 134 -6.76 10.27 23.15
N GLU A 135 -6.79 10.66 24.42
CA GLU A 135 -5.92 10.14 25.47
C GLU A 135 -6.66 9.06 26.28
N PRO A 136 -6.00 7.94 26.63
CA PRO A 136 -6.55 7.03 27.64
C PRO A 136 -6.62 7.75 29.01
N ALA A 137 -7.63 7.41 29.81
CA ALA A 137 -7.89 7.99 31.13
C ALA A 137 -6.73 7.82 32.11
#